data_AF-A0A7V1ALK7-F1
#
_entry.id   AF-A0A7V1ALK7-F1
#
_cell.length_a   1.000
_cell.length_b   1.000
_cell.length_c   1.000
_cell.angle_alpha   90.00
_cell.angle_beta   90.00
_cell.angle_gamma   90.00
#
_symmetry.space_group_name_H-M   'P 1'
#
loop_
_entity.id
_entity.type
_entity.pdbx_description
1 polymer ?
#
loop_
_entity_poly.entity_id
_entity_poly.type
_entity_poly.pdbx_seq_one_letter_code
_entity_poly.pdbx_strand_id
1 'polypeptide(L)'
;MAKTGLLVALSLLLLFLYACDKSEGNQEETVFRRIPEIAEIKPQKPVKIKLKRNAKGNYSWELSGDDAKKIIEADKKLKKSIEKND
;
A
#
# COMPACT_ATOMS: atom_id res chain seq x y z
N MET A 1 -50.42 -42.39 -35.36
CA MET A 1 -50.02 -41.80 -34.07
C MET A 1 -48.50 -41.81 -33.83
N ALA A 2 -47.76 -42.86 -34.22
CA ALA A 2 -46.30 -42.88 -34.06
C ALA A 2 -45.53 -41.84 -34.90
N LYS A 3 -45.97 -41.55 -36.14
CA LYS A 3 -45.30 -40.60 -37.04
C LYS A 3 -45.43 -39.14 -36.60
N THR A 4 -46.58 -38.78 -36.02
CA THR A 4 -46.82 -37.45 -35.45
C THR A 4 -46.03 -37.26 -34.16
N GLY A 5 -45.91 -38.31 -33.33
CA GLY A 5 -45.04 -38.30 -32.15
C GLY A 5 -43.55 -38.15 -32.50
N LEU A 6 -43.10 -38.82 -33.57
CA LEU A 6 -41.72 -38.70 -34.06
C LEU A 6 -41.39 -37.27 -34.55
N LEU A 7 -42.32 -36.65 -35.28
CA LEU A 7 -42.17 -35.26 -35.76
C LEU A 7 -42.13 -34.24 -34.61
N VAL A 8 -42.97 -34.43 -33.58
CA VAL A 8 -42.97 -33.55 -32.40
C VAL A 8 -41.69 -33.71 -31.58
N ALA A 9 -41.21 -34.94 -31.41
CA ALA A 9 -39.95 -35.21 -30.70
C ALA A 9 -38.74 -34.59 -31.42
N LEU A 10 -38.68 -34.69 -32.75
CA LEU A 10 -37.60 -34.12 -33.57
C LEU A 10 -37.60 -32.58 -33.52
N SER A 11 -38.79 -31.97 -33.55
CA SER A 11 -38.97 -30.52 -33.40
C SER A 11 -38.48 -30.02 -32.03
N LEU A 12 -38.79 -30.74 -30.95
CA LEU A 12 -38.32 -30.40 -29.61
C LEU A 12 -36.79 -30.47 -29.49
N LEU A 13 -36.17 -31.47 -30.10
CA LEU A 13 -34.72 -31.66 -30.11
C LEU A 13 -33.98 -30.52 -30.82
N LEU A 14 -34.53 -30.03 -31.93
CA LEU A 14 -33.98 -28.89 -32.66
C LEU A 14 -34.05 -27.58 -31.85
N LEU A 15 -35.10 -27.38 -31.05
CA LEU A 15 -35.22 -26.22 -30.16
C LEU A 15 -34.19 -26.28 -29.01
N PHE A 16 -33.91 -27.46 -28.46
CA PHE A 16 -32.87 -27.63 -27.44
C PHE A 16 -31.46 -27.33 -27.97
N LEU A 17 -31.17 -27.72 -29.22
CA LEU A 17 -29.88 -27.41 -29.85
C LEU A 17 -29.73 -25.92 -30.14
N TYR A 18 -30.81 -25.22 -30.52
CA TYR A 18 -30.79 -23.77 -30.73
C TYR A 18 -30.61 -22.95 -29.44
N ALA A 19 -31.09 -23.47 -28.30
CA ALA A 19 -30.94 -22.83 -27.00
C ALA A 19 -29.52 -22.97 -26.41
N CYS A 20 -28.71 -23.89 -26.95
CA CYS A 20 -27.35 -24.15 -26.46
C CYS A 20 -26.27 -23.29 -27.15
N ASP A 21 -26.63 -22.56 -28.22
CA ASP A 21 -25.67 -21.77 -29.02
C ASP A 21 -25.61 -20.28 -28.61
N LYS A 22 -25.91 -19.99 -27.33
CA LYS A 22 -25.76 -18.65 -26.75
C LYS A 22 -25.08 -18.71 -25.39
N SER A 23 -23.82 -19.08 -25.42
CA SER A 23 -22.87 -18.64 -24.41
C SER A 23 -21.80 -17.82 -25.13
N GLU A 24 -22.14 -16.59 -25.49
CA GLU A 24 -21.12 -15.54 -25.61
C GLU A 24 -20.61 -15.29 -24.20
N GLY A 25 -19.67 -16.14 -23.77
CA GLY A 25 -18.81 -15.83 -22.65
C GLY A 25 -18.05 -14.58 -23.03
N ASN A 26 -18.55 -13.43 -22.58
CA ASN A 26 -17.84 -12.17 -22.62
C ASN A 26 -16.57 -12.37 -21.80
N GLN A 27 -15.50 -12.82 -22.46
CA GLN A 27 -14.16 -12.86 -21.90
C GLN A 27 -13.71 -11.41 -21.83
N GLU A 28 -14.21 -10.70 -20.82
CA GLU A 28 -13.56 -9.49 -20.36
C GLU A 28 -12.17 -9.91 -19.92
N GLU A 29 -11.19 -9.69 -20.81
CA GLU A 29 -9.79 -9.81 -20.52
C GLU A 29 -9.54 -9.00 -19.25
N THR A 30 -9.35 -9.70 -18.12
CA THR A 30 -9.01 -9.06 -16.87
C THR A 30 -7.63 -8.46 -17.06
N VAL A 31 -7.58 -7.19 -17.44
CA VAL A 31 -6.34 -6.41 -17.54
C VAL A 31 -5.78 -6.34 -16.12
N PHE A 32 -4.87 -7.27 -15.82
CA PHE A 32 -4.12 -7.30 -14.58
C PHE A 32 -3.23 -6.06 -14.57
N ARG A 33 -3.76 -4.96 -14.02
CA ARG A 33 -2.99 -3.74 -13.77
C ARG A 33 -1.90 -4.10 -12.76
N ARG A 34 -0.66 -4.23 -13.24
CA ARG A 34 0.51 -4.40 -12.37
C ARG A 34 0.58 -3.21 -11.43
N ILE A 35 0.21 -3.44 -10.18
CA ILE A 35 0.36 -2.48 -9.09
C ILE A 35 1.87 -2.25 -8.94
N PRO A 36 2.36 -1.00 -9.02
CA PRO A 36 3.79 -0.73 -8.86
C PRO A 36 4.25 -1.28 -7.51
N GLU A 37 5.33 -2.04 -7.54
CA GLU A 37 5.93 -2.64 -6.34
C GLU A 37 6.17 -1.52 -5.32
N ILE A 38 5.58 -1.67 -4.14
CA ILE A 38 5.74 -0.71 -3.04
C ILE A 38 7.22 -0.75 -2.64
N ALA A 39 7.98 0.26 -3.06
CA ALA A 39 9.37 0.39 -2.65
C ALA A 39 9.43 0.54 -1.12
N GLU A 40 10.05 -0.43 -0.44
CA GLU A 40 10.28 -0.35 1.00
C GLU A 40 11.28 0.77 1.31
N ILE A 41 10.76 1.98 1.51
CA ILE A 41 11.52 3.08 2.09
C ILE A 41 11.76 2.78 3.57
N LYS A 42 13.00 2.38 3.89
CA LYS A 42 13.41 2.17 5.28
C LYS A 42 13.25 3.48 6.06
N PRO A 43 12.42 3.53 7.12
CA PRO A 43 12.25 4.75 7.90
C PRO A 43 13.57 5.11 8.57
N GLN A 44 14.02 6.34 8.38
CA GLN A 44 15.23 6.85 9.01
C GLN A 44 14.98 7.04 10.51
N LYS A 45 15.87 6.54 11.36
CA LYS A 45 15.68 6.67 12.80
C LYS A 45 15.85 8.14 13.20
N PRO A 46 15.01 8.67 14.10
CA PRO A 46 15.12 10.05 14.54
C PRO A 46 16.33 10.23 15.49
N VAL A 47 16.87 11.44 15.53
CA VAL A 47 17.86 11.84 16.54
C VAL A 47 17.16 11.93 17.89
N LYS A 48 17.65 11.20 18.89
CA LYS A 48 17.15 11.25 20.27
C LYS A 48 17.94 12.29 21.05
N ILE A 49 17.23 13.10 21.82
CA ILE A 49 17.79 14.16 22.66
C ILE A 49 17.46 13.83 24.11
N LYS A 50 18.49 13.70 24.96
CA LYS A 50 18.32 13.51 26.40
C LYS A 50 18.79 14.75 27.14
N LEU A 51 17.86 15.55 27.63
CA LEU A 51 18.14 16.73 28.45
C LEU A 51 18.50 16.32 29.88
N LYS A 52 19.52 16.97 30.43
CA LYS A 52 19.97 16.82 31.81
C LYS A 52 20.07 18.23 32.40
N ARG A 53 19.49 18.42 33.59
CA ARG A 53 19.65 19.66 34.35
C ARG A 53 20.54 19.38 35.55
N ASN A 54 21.55 20.20 35.77
CA ASN A 54 22.41 20.06 36.94
C ASN A 54 21.85 20.83 38.15
N ALA A 55 22.41 20.59 39.33
CA ALA A 55 21.98 21.25 40.58
C ALA A 55 22.22 22.77 40.58
N LYS A 56 23.11 23.28 39.72
CA LYS A 56 23.35 24.71 39.50
C LYS A 56 22.32 25.35 38.57
N GLY A 57 21.35 24.57 38.06
CA GLY A 57 20.30 25.04 37.16
C GLY A 57 20.65 25.02 35.68
N ASN A 58 21.88 24.70 35.30
CA ASN A 58 22.33 24.67 33.91
C ASN A 58 21.80 23.41 33.19
N TYR A 59 21.53 23.56 31.91
CA TYR A 59 21.14 22.46 31.02
C TYR A 59 22.32 21.90 30.25
N SER A 60 22.34 20.58 30.07
CA SER A 60 23.17 19.87 29.11
C SER A 60 22.32 18.83 28.37
N TRP A 61 22.75 18.41 27.19
CA TRP A 61 22.07 17.39 26.42
C TRP A 61 23.02 16.37 25.84
N GLU A 62 22.50 15.16 25.67
CA GLU A 62 23.15 14.05 24.98
C GLU A 62 22.35 13.74 23.70
N LEU A 63 23.04 13.64 22.56
CA LEU A 63 22.44 13.36 21.26
C LEU A 63 22.85 11.96 20.81
N SER A 64 21.88 11.19 20.32
CA SER A 64 22.13 9.87 19.75
C SER A 64 21.32 9.65 18.47
N GLY A 65 21.88 8.95 17.51
CA GLY A 65 21.30 8.73 16.18
C GLY A 65 22.21 7.88 15.30
N ASP A 66 21.69 7.43 14.18
CA ASP A 66 22.42 6.65 13.17
C ASP A 66 23.16 7.54 12.14
N ASP A 67 22.63 8.74 11.88
CA ASP A 67 23.24 9.72 10.96
C ASP A 67 23.96 10.85 11.72
N ALA A 68 25.29 10.88 11.61
CA ALA A 68 26.14 11.91 12.21
C ALA A 68 25.83 13.33 11.72
N LYS A 69 25.45 13.51 10.44
CA LYS A 69 25.11 14.85 9.91
C LYS A 69 23.88 15.41 10.60
N LYS A 70 22.86 14.58 10.80
CA LYS A 70 21.64 14.97 11.52
C LYS A 70 21.90 15.28 12.99
N ILE A 71 22.80 14.53 13.64
CA ILE A 71 23.21 14.82 15.02
C ILE A 71 23.85 16.21 15.11
N ILE A 72 24.77 16.53 14.20
CA ILE A 72 25.44 17.85 14.17
C ILE A 72 24.45 18.97 13.87
N GLU A 73 23.50 18.75 12.97
CA GLU A 73 22.46 19.73 12.66
C GLU A 73 21.54 19.98 13.87
N ALA A 74 21.17 18.91 14.59
CA ALA A 74 20.37 19.01 15.81
C ALA A 74 21.09 19.81 16.91
N ASP A 75 22.40 19.57 17.11
CA ASP A 75 23.20 20.33 18.08
C ASP A 75 23.24 21.84 17.75
N LYS A 76 23.44 22.18 16.47
CA LYS A 76 23.42 23.58 16.01
C LYS A 76 22.07 24.25 16.28
N LYS A 77 20.97 23.53 16.05
CA LYS A 77 19.61 24.04 16.31
C LYS A 77 19.37 24.27 17.81
N LEU A 78 19.80 23.33 18.66
CA LEU A 78 19.66 23.44 20.12
C LEU A 78 20.43 24.65 20.66
N LYS A 79 21.69 24.83 20.25
CA LYS A 79 22.50 26.00 20.68
C LYS A 79 21.85 27.33 20.29
N LYS A 80 21.42 27.46 19.04
CA LYS A 80 20.71 28.66 18.56
C LYS A 80 19.43 28.94 19.34
N SER A 81 18.70 27.90 19.74
CA SER A 81 17.44 28.06 20.46
C SER A 81 17.63 28.56 21.90
N ILE A 82 18.79 28.28 22.50
CA ILE A 82 19.14 28.74 23.85
C ILE A 82 19.66 30.17 23.78
N GLU A 83 20.55 30.48 22.84
CA GLU A 83 21.06 31.84 22.61
C GLU A 83 19.96 32.86 22.31
N LYS A 84 18.80 32.41 21.80
CA LYS A 84 17.65 33.29 21.50
C LYS A 84 16.74 33.55 22.72
N ASN A 85 16.84 32.74 23.77
CA ASN A 85 15.94 32.80 24.94
C ASN A 85 16.64 33.28 26.22
N ASP A 86 17.94 33.54 26.18
CA ASP A 86 18.72 34.27 27.19
C ASP A 86 18.84 35.76 26.80
#